data_AF-A0A9W4CES5-F1
#
_entry.id   AF-A0A9W4CES5-F1
#
_cell.length_a   1.000
_cell.length_b   1.000
_cell.length_c   1.000
_cell.angle_alpha   90.00
_cell.angle_beta   90.00
_cell.angle_gamma   90.00
#
_symmetry.space_group_name_H-M   'P 1'
#
loop_
_entity.id
_entity.type
_entity.pdbx_description
1 polymer ?
#
loop_
_entity_poly.entity_id
_entity_poly.type
_entity_poly.pdbx_seq_one_letter_code
_entity_poly.pdbx_strand_id
1 'polypeptide(L)'
;MTINELTRQLVRKRAGYLCEYCHSPEKISTSRFTIDHIQPRSLGGSDNSDNLALACSRCNQRRYNFIVGRDVETSAILPLFNPRQQQWSDHFIWNADGTKIVGTTPIGRATCERLDLNDERYRGERSIQEARALWVQAGWHPPSEDPRQLE
;
A
#
# COMPACT_ATOMS: atom_id res chain seq x y z
N MET A 1 -21.44 5.13 12.67
CA MET A 1 -21.67 5.67 11.31
C MET A 1 -20.67 5.04 10.37
N THR A 2 -21.18 4.45 9.29
CA THR A 2 -20.45 3.68 8.28
C THR A 2 -20.24 4.57 7.06
N ILE A 3 -19.05 4.54 6.45
CA ILE A 3 -18.76 5.29 5.21
C ILE A 3 -19.78 4.90 4.14
N ASN A 4 -20.49 5.88 3.57
CA ASN A 4 -21.55 5.63 2.59
C ASN A 4 -21.01 5.09 1.26
N GLU A 5 -21.85 4.41 0.48
CA GLU A 5 -21.42 3.74 -0.75
C GLU A 5 -20.88 4.70 -1.82
N LEU A 6 -21.45 5.92 -1.92
CA LEU A 6 -20.95 6.94 -2.86
C LEU A 6 -19.49 7.31 -2.56
N THR A 7 -19.15 7.49 -1.29
CA THR A 7 -17.78 7.78 -0.84
C THR A 7 -16.86 6.57 -1.07
N ARG A 8 -17.35 5.35 -0.83
CA ARG A 8 -16.58 4.12 -1.10
C ARG A 8 -16.24 3.99 -2.58
N GLN A 9 -17.19 4.29 -3.47
CA GLN A 9 -16.97 4.27 -4.92
C GLN A 9 -16.05 5.39 -5.38
N LEU A 10 -16.18 6.59 -4.81
CA LEU A 10 -15.26 7.71 -5.06
C LEU A 10 -13.81 7.31 -4.76
N VAL A 11 -13.56 6.77 -3.57
CA VAL A 11 -12.23 6.34 -3.12
C VAL A 11 -11.66 5.26 -4.05
N ARG A 12 -12.48 4.28 -4.45
CA ARG A 12 -12.05 3.22 -5.40
C ARG A 12 -11.64 3.75 -6.76
N LYS A 13 -12.49 4.62 -7.34
CA LYS A 13 -12.23 5.21 -8.66
C LYS A 13 -10.97 6.07 -8.64
N ARG A 14 -10.80 6.91 -7.61
CA ARG A 14 -9.59 7.74 -7.44
C ARG A 14 -8.33 6.88 -7.33
N ALA A 15 -8.40 5.74 -6.65
CA ALA A 15 -7.28 4.82 -6.49
C ALA A 15 -7.02 3.93 -7.73
N GLY A 16 -7.76 4.10 -8.82
CA GLY A 16 -7.64 3.22 -10.00
C GLY A 16 -7.93 1.75 -9.69
N TYR A 17 -8.71 1.46 -8.65
CA TYR A 17 -8.93 0.11 -8.12
C TYR A 17 -7.64 -0.62 -7.70
N LEU A 18 -6.61 0.14 -7.32
CA LEU A 18 -5.36 -0.36 -6.73
C LEU A 18 -5.33 -0.07 -5.22
N CYS A 19 -4.72 -0.95 -4.44
CA CYS A 19 -4.41 -0.63 -3.06
C CYS A 19 -3.43 0.54 -3.04
N GLU A 20 -3.75 1.66 -2.40
CA GLU A 20 -2.95 2.89 -2.44
C GLU A 20 -1.61 2.78 -1.68
N TYR A 21 -1.34 1.64 -1.04
CA TYR A 21 -0.07 1.36 -0.37
C TYR A 21 0.79 0.36 -1.17
N CYS A 22 0.21 -0.77 -1.55
CA CYS A 22 0.97 -1.88 -2.18
C CYS A 22 0.70 -2.05 -3.68
N HIS A 23 -0.14 -1.20 -4.25
CA HIS A 23 -0.54 -1.18 -5.66
C HIS A 23 -1.04 -2.55 -6.20
N SER A 24 -1.47 -3.44 -5.30
CA SER A 24 -2.15 -4.67 -5.69
C SER A 24 -3.53 -4.32 -6.26
N PRO A 25 -3.90 -4.87 -7.42
CA PRO A 25 -5.20 -4.64 -8.04
C PRO A 25 -6.35 -5.35 -7.32
N GLU A 26 -7.46 -4.64 -7.06
CA GLU A 26 -8.67 -5.18 -6.43
C GLU A 26 -9.27 -6.32 -7.27
N LYS A 27 -9.23 -6.21 -8.61
CA LYS A 27 -9.85 -7.15 -9.56
C LYS A 27 -9.33 -8.59 -9.51
N ILE A 28 -8.08 -8.81 -9.10
CA ILE A 28 -7.45 -10.14 -9.03
C ILE A 28 -7.03 -10.51 -7.60
N SER A 29 -7.50 -9.72 -6.62
CA SER A 29 -7.30 -10.03 -5.21
C SER A 29 -8.45 -10.88 -4.69
N THR A 30 -8.12 -11.95 -3.97
CA THR A 30 -9.13 -12.87 -3.39
C THR A 30 -9.92 -12.23 -2.25
N SER A 31 -9.30 -11.30 -1.53
CA SER A 31 -9.93 -10.54 -0.45
C SER A 31 -10.51 -9.22 -0.96
N ARG A 32 -11.72 -8.89 -0.51
CA ARG A 32 -12.31 -7.57 -0.76
C ARG A 32 -11.45 -6.47 -0.15
N PHE A 33 -11.26 -5.39 -0.88
CA PHE A 33 -10.56 -4.22 -0.36
C PHE A 33 -11.47 -3.43 0.58
N THR A 34 -10.83 -2.68 1.46
CA THR A 34 -11.45 -1.89 2.51
C THR A 34 -11.14 -0.41 2.30
N ILE A 35 -11.97 0.45 2.89
CA ILE A 35 -11.68 1.88 2.97
C ILE A 35 -10.98 2.11 4.30
N ASP A 36 -9.72 2.52 4.24
CA ASP A 36 -8.86 2.79 5.38
C ASP A 36 -8.81 4.30 5.67
N HIS A 37 -8.62 4.64 6.93
CA HIS A 37 -8.53 6.01 7.44
C HIS A 37 -7.07 6.41 7.64
N ILE A 38 -6.56 7.33 6.83
CA ILE A 38 -5.17 7.80 6.86
C ILE A 38 -4.82 8.45 8.21
N GLN A 39 -5.69 9.28 8.76
CA GLN A 39 -5.73 9.54 10.19
C GLN A 39 -6.75 8.55 10.77
N PRO A 40 -6.37 7.58 11.60
CA PRO A 40 -7.30 6.61 12.17
C PRO A 40 -8.41 7.29 12.98
N ARG A 41 -9.62 6.73 12.95
CA ARG A 41 -10.75 7.23 13.75
C ARG A 41 -10.46 7.25 15.25
N SER A 42 -9.71 6.25 15.75
CA SER A 42 -9.29 6.19 17.15
C SER A 42 -8.36 7.34 17.54
N LEU A 43 -7.79 8.05 16.56
CA LEU A 43 -6.94 9.21 16.73
C LEU A 43 -7.60 10.48 16.16
N GLY A 44 -8.94 10.52 16.09
CA GLY A 44 -9.71 11.71 15.69
C GLY A 44 -9.89 11.92 14.18
N GLY A 45 -9.56 10.92 13.35
CA GLY A 45 -9.74 11.01 11.90
C GLY A 45 -11.20 11.08 11.44
N SER A 46 -11.45 11.83 10.37
CA SER A 46 -12.78 12.02 9.78
C SER A 46 -13.13 10.97 8.73
N ASP A 47 -14.42 10.83 8.41
CA ASP A 47 -14.92 10.01 7.29
C ASP A 47 -14.89 10.78 5.94
N ASN A 48 -14.23 11.93 5.88
CA ASN A 48 -14.11 12.74 4.65
C ASN A 48 -13.20 12.02 3.65
N SER A 49 -13.51 12.11 2.35
CA SER A 49 -12.74 11.46 1.27
C SER A 49 -11.25 11.74 1.29
N ASP A 50 -10.84 12.89 1.81
CA ASP A 50 -9.45 13.35 1.89
C ASP A 50 -8.68 12.70 3.05
N ASN A 51 -9.38 11.98 3.93
CA ASN A 51 -8.80 11.14 4.97
C ASN A 51 -8.90 9.65 4.65
N LEU A 52 -9.44 9.28 3.48
CA LEU A 52 -9.72 7.90 3.13
C LEU A 52 -8.77 7.40 2.04
N ALA A 53 -8.36 6.14 2.16
CA ALA A 53 -7.57 5.41 1.17
C ALA A 53 -8.21 4.07 0.83
N LEU A 54 -8.07 3.61 -0.42
CA LEU A 54 -8.37 2.22 -0.78
C LEU A 54 -7.23 1.33 -0.33
N ALA A 55 -7.51 0.32 0.49
CA ALA A 55 -6.51 -0.58 1.02
C ALA A 55 -6.91 -2.04 0.88
N CYS A 56 -5.97 -2.90 0.46
CA CYS A 56 -6.17 -4.34 0.57
C CYS A 56 -6.27 -4.77 2.04
N SER A 57 -6.87 -5.93 2.29
CA SER A 57 -7.08 -6.45 3.66
C SER A 57 -5.78 -6.52 4.46
N ARG A 58 -4.68 -6.99 3.86
CA ARG A 58 -3.36 -7.06 4.50
C ARG A 58 -2.83 -5.68 4.88
N CYS A 59 -2.80 -4.73 3.95
CA CYS A 59 -2.25 -3.39 4.24
C CYS A 59 -3.05 -2.69 5.32
N ASN A 60 -4.39 -2.73 5.24
CA ASN A 60 -5.26 -2.14 6.26
C ASN A 60 -5.03 -2.79 7.64
N GLN A 61 -5.03 -4.13 7.72
CA GLN A 61 -4.82 -4.85 8.99
C GLN A 61 -3.42 -4.57 9.57
N ARG A 62 -2.38 -4.56 8.73
CA ARG A 62 -1.00 -4.29 9.17
C ARG A 62 -0.86 -2.86 9.65
N ARG A 63 -1.44 -1.89 8.94
CA ARG A 63 -1.43 -0.47 9.32
C ARG A 63 -2.18 -0.23 10.63
N TYR A 64 -3.36 -0.83 10.78
CA TYR A 64 -4.21 -0.70 11.97
C TYR A 64 -4.45 0.79 12.30
N ASN A 65 -4.10 1.24 13.51
CA ASN A 65 -4.17 2.64 13.92
C ASN A 65 -2.81 3.36 13.93
N PHE A 66 -1.79 2.79 13.28
CA PHE A 66 -0.46 3.37 13.31
C PHE A 66 -0.31 4.41 12.21
N ILE A 67 0.26 5.55 12.57
CA ILE A 67 0.55 6.66 11.66
C ILE A 67 2.05 6.86 11.43
N VAL A 68 2.89 6.07 12.10
CA VAL A 68 4.35 6.08 11.99
C VAL A 68 4.91 4.68 11.77
N GLY A 69 6.11 4.61 11.18
CA GLY A 69 6.93 3.42 11.03
C GLY A 69 8.39 3.72 11.38
N ARG A 70 9.20 2.67 11.54
CA ARG A 70 10.64 2.80 11.76
C ARG A 70 11.37 2.59 10.45
N ASP A 71 12.19 3.55 10.04
CA ASP A 71 13.11 3.34 8.93
C ASP A 71 14.21 2.36 9.34
N VAL A 72 14.36 1.29 8.56
CA VAL A 72 15.32 0.21 8.83
C VAL A 72 16.77 0.66 8.69
N GLU A 73 17.06 1.68 7.88
CA GLU A 73 18.42 2.18 7.68
C GLU A 73 18.83 3.16 8.79
N THR A 74 18.01 4.16 9.05
CA THR A 74 18.36 5.26 9.98
C THR A 74 17.86 5.02 11.40
N SER A 75 17.00 4.02 11.63
CA SER A 75 16.24 3.83 12.87
C SER A 75 15.29 4.99 13.25
N ALA A 76 15.13 6.00 12.40
CA ALA A 76 14.23 7.11 12.66
C ALA A 76 12.75 6.64 12.66
N ILE A 77 11.95 7.25 13.53
CA ILE A 77 10.48 7.07 13.52
C ILE A 77 9.89 8.16 12.63
N LEU A 78 9.25 7.76 11.54
CA LEU A 78 8.77 8.63 10.48
C LEU A 78 7.27 8.40 10.23
N PRO A 79 6.55 9.42 9.72
CA PRO A 79 5.18 9.21 9.23
C PRO A 79 5.14 8.09 8.19
N LEU A 80 4.06 7.31 8.20
CA LEU A 80 3.77 6.39 7.11
C LEU A 80 3.34 7.17 5.87
N PHE A 81 3.53 6.54 4.70
CA PHE A 81 3.12 7.11 3.42
C PHE A 81 1.64 7.53 3.43
N ASN A 82 1.38 8.75 2.95
CA ASN A 82 0.06 9.34 2.85
C ASN A 82 -0.32 9.59 1.37
N PRO A 83 -1.20 8.77 0.78
CA PRO A 83 -1.57 8.89 -0.63
C PRO A 83 -2.40 10.15 -0.97
N ARG A 84 -2.74 10.97 0.03
CA ARG A 84 -3.43 12.26 -0.16
C ARG A 84 -2.48 13.44 -0.15
N GLN A 85 -1.23 13.24 0.27
CA GLN A 85 -0.21 14.28 0.37
C GLN A 85 1.05 13.97 -0.43
N GLN A 86 1.25 12.71 -0.83
CA GLN A 86 2.47 12.21 -1.43
C GLN A 86 2.16 11.39 -2.67
N GLN A 87 3.08 11.42 -3.65
CA GLN A 87 3.00 10.56 -4.83
C GLN A 87 3.71 9.25 -4.54
N TRP A 88 3.13 8.12 -4.97
CA TRP A 88 3.70 6.80 -4.71
C TRP A 88 5.11 6.65 -5.32
N SER A 89 5.30 7.12 -6.56
CA SER A 89 6.57 7.05 -7.30
C SER A 89 7.71 7.85 -6.67
N ASP A 90 7.41 8.83 -5.80
CA ASP A 90 8.45 9.59 -5.09
C ASP A 90 9.06 8.77 -3.94
N HIS A 91 8.33 7.77 -3.44
CA HIS A 91 8.70 7.02 -2.23
C HIS A 91 9.00 5.54 -2.48
N PHE A 92 8.51 5.01 -3.60
CA PHE A 92 8.56 3.58 -3.91
C PHE A 92 8.91 3.33 -5.37
N ILE A 93 9.56 2.20 -5.60
CA ILE A 93 9.84 1.65 -6.93
C ILE A 93 9.64 0.15 -6.89
N TRP A 94 9.15 -0.44 -7.98
CA TRP A 94 9.19 -1.90 -8.15
C TRP A 94 10.62 -2.36 -8.45
N ASN A 95 11.02 -3.48 -7.88
CA ASN A 95 12.29 -4.11 -8.27
C ASN A 95 12.23 -4.61 -9.73
N ALA A 96 13.40 -4.99 -10.26
CA ALA A 96 13.54 -5.36 -11.68
C ALA A 96 12.58 -6.49 -12.11
N ASP A 97 12.25 -7.46 -11.24
CA ASP A 97 11.30 -8.54 -11.55
C ASP A 97 9.82 -8.20 -11.27
N GLY A 98 9.52 -7.03 -10.69
CA GLY A 98 8.16 -6.57 -10.41
C GLY A 98 7.47 -7.26 -9.23
N THR A 99 8.19 -8.02 -8.41
CA THR A 99 7.61 -8.79 -7.28
C THR A 99 7.72 -8.07 -5.93
N LYS A 100 8.64 -7.11 -5.83
CA LYS A 100 8.93 -6.37 -4.59
C LYS A 100 8.79 -4.87 -4.77
N ILE A 101 8.28 -4.23 -3.72
CA ILE A 101 8.27 -2.79 -3.54
C ILE A 101 9.52 -2.40 -2.75
N VAL A 102 10.33 -1.53 -3.31
CA VAL A 102 11.52 -0.96 -2.68
C VAL A 102 11.21 0.46 -2.25
N GLY A 103 11.33 0.74 -0.94
CA GLY A 103 11.24 2.11 -0.44
C GLY A 103 12.51 2.90 -0.76
N THR A 104 12.40 3.96 -1.55
CA THR A 104 13.53 4.79 -2.01
C THR A 104 13.81 5.98 -1.10
N THR A 105 12.93 6.22 -0.14
CA THR A 105 13.03 7.30 0.85
C THR A 105 12.86 6.73 2.27
N PRO A 106 13.25 7.48 3.32
CA PRO A 106 13.02 7.05 4.70
C PRO A 106 11.54 6.73 5.00
N ILE A 107 10.60 7.55 4.49
CA ILE A 107 9.15 7.30 4.61
C ILE A 107 8.74 6.02 3.88
N GLY A 108 9.25 5.82 2.67
CA GLY A 108 9.00 4.61 1.88
C GLY A 108 9.46 3.35 2.62
N ARG A 109 10.71 3.33 3.09
CA ARG A 109 11.26 2.19 3.85
C ARG A 109 10.51 1.93 5.16
N ALA A 110 10.21 2.98 5.92
CA ALA A 110 9.41 2.87 7.14
C ALA A 110 8.02 2.30 6.86
N THR A 111 7.41 2.66 5.72
CA THR A 111 6.12 2.13 5.29
C THR A 111 6.22 0.68 4.86
N CYS A 112 7.20 0.32 4.03
CA CYS A 112 7.48 -1.06 3.61
C CYS A 112 7.58 -1.99 4.82
N GLU A 113 8.36 -1.58 5.83
CA GLU A 113 8.57 -2.37 7.05
C GLU A 113 7.31 -2.46 7.91
N ARG A 114 6.65 -1.31 8.16
CA ARG A 114 5.46 -1.27 9.02
C ARG A 114 4.33 -2.12 8.44
N LEU A 115 4.09 -2.00 7.13
CA LEU A 115 2.99 -2.68 6.44
C LEU A 115 3.36 -4.08 5.92
N ASP A 116 4.65 -4.46 5.98
CA ASP A 116 5.15 -5.73 5.45
C ASP A 116 4.73 -5.92 3.97
N LEU A 117 5.04 -4.89 3.16
CA LEU A 117 4.58 -4.76 1.77
C LEU A 117 5.10 -5.87 0.84
N ASN A 118 6.16 -6.56 1.27
CA ASN A 118 6.79 -7.65 0.54
C ASN A 118 6.59 -9.03 1.19
N ASP A 119 5.83 -9.13 2.30
CA ASP A 119 5.61 -10.39 3.01
C ASP A 119 6.95 -11.05 3.43
N GLU A 120 7.84 -10.27 4.02
CA GLU A 120 9.20 -10.71 4.39
C GLU A 120 9.38 -10.90 5.89
N ARG A 121 8.37 -10.57 6.70
CA ARG A 121 8.42 -10.73 8.17
C ARG A 121 8.51 -12.19 8.62
N TYR A 122 7.91 -13.12 7.87
CA TYR A 122 7.91 -14.55 8.19
C TYR A 122 8.77 -15.30 7.17
N ARG A 123 9.89 -15.85 7.64
CA ARG A 123 10.84 -16.55 6.75
C ARG A 123 10.19 -17.79 6.14
N GLY A 124 10.25 -17.88 4.81
CA GLY A 124 9.71 -19.02 4.05
C GLY A 124 8.27 -18.83 3.60
N GLU A 125 7.58 -17.77 4.03
CA GLU A 125 6.20 -17.47 3.64
C GLU A 125 6.17 -16.24 2.74
N ARG A 126 6.42 -16.42 1.44
CA ARG A 126 6.48 -15.32 0.44
C ARG A 126 5.29 -15.32 -0.51
N SER A 127 4.12 -15.66 0.02
CA SER A 127 2.88 -15.85 -0.75
C SER A 127 2.56 -14.65 -1.66
N ILE A 128 2.85 -13.43 -1.20
CA ILE A 128 2.62 -12.21 -1.98
C ILE A 128 3.62 -12.06 -3.12
N GLN A 129 4.90 -12.36 -2.90
CA GLN A 129 5.90 -12.30 -3.97
C GLN A 129 5.63 -13.36 -5.03
N GLU A 130 5.25 -14.57 -4.62
CA GLU A 130 4.85 -15.67 -5.51
C GLU A 130 3.60 -15.32 -6.33
N ALA A 131 2.57 -14.75 -5.70
CA ALA A 131 1.39 -14.27 -6.41
C ALA A 131 1.74 -13.15 -7.42
N ARG A 132 2.56 -12.18 -7.02
CA ARG A 132 3.02 -11.12 -7.91
C ARG A 132 3.83 -11.67 -9.08
N ALA A 133 4.68 -12.68 -8.89
CA ALA A 133 5.41 -13.31 -9.98
C ALA A 133 4.47 -13.88 -11.05
N LEU A 134 3.39 -14.54 -10.65
CA LEU A 134 2.35 -15.02 -11.57
C LEU A 134 1.62 -13.85 -12.26
N TRP A 135 1.32 -12.78 -11.53
CA TRP A 135 0.69 -11.59 -12.11
C TRP A 135 1.58 -10.85 -13.10
N VAL A 136 2.89 -10.82 -12.85
CA VAL A 136 3.90 -10.28 -13.77
C VAL A 136 3.94 -11.10 -15.05
N GLN A 137 3.97 -12.42 -14.95
CA GLN A 137 3.90 -13.32 -16.12
C GLN A 137 2.62 -13.11 -16.94
N ALA A 138 1.50 -12.83 -16.27
CA ALA A 138 0.23 -12.55 -16.91
C ALA A 138 0.08 -11.10 -17.43
N GLY A 139 1.06 -10.22 -17.19
CA GLY A 139 1.01 -8.80 -17.57
C GLY A 139 -0.02 -7.98 -16.79
N TRP A 140 -0.42 -8.42 -15.59
CA TRP A 140 -1.42 -7.74 -14.75
C TRP A 140 -0.82 -6.83 -13.69
N HIS A 141 0.47 -6.97 -13.42
CA HIS A 141 1.20 -6.28 -12.35
C HIS A 141 2.70 -6.22 -12.70
N PRO A 142 3.48 -5.23 -12.22
CA PRO A 142 3.03 -3.99 -11.58
C PRO A 142 2.19 -3.09 -12.51
N PRO A 143 1.50 -2.06 -11.99
CA PRO A 143 0.90 -1.02 -12.83
C PRO A 143 1.93 -0.41 -13.77
N SER A 144 1.55 -0.17 -15.03
CA SER A 144 2.47 0.31 -16.07
C SER A 144 3.02 1.71 -15.83
N GLU A 145 2.31 2.52 -15.04
CA GLU A 145 2.74 3.88 -14.67
C GLU A 145 3.68 3.90 -13.46
N ASP A 146 3.77 2.80 -12.71
CA ASP A 146 4.67 2.74 -11.56
C ASP A 146 6.13 2.62 -12.03
N PRO A 147 7.07 3.31 -11.38
CA PRO A 147 8.48 3.16 -11.70
C PRO A 147 8.96 1.73 -11.37
N ARG A 148 9.86 1.22 -12.22
CA ARG A 148 10.50 -0.09 -12.07
C ARG A 148 12.00 0.05 -12.26
N GLN A 149 12.79 -0.63 -11.43
CA GLN A 149 14.24 -0.69 -11.59
C GLN A 149 14.60 -1.29 -12.95
N LEU A 150 15.63 -0.75 -13.60
CA LEU A 150 16.22 -1.34 -14.79
C LEU A 150 17.00 -2.59 -14.40
N GLU A 151 17.02 -3.58 -15.30
CA GLU A 151 17.88 -4.77 -15.19
C GLU A 151 19.36 -4.44 -15.37
#